data_AF-G7PCM3-F1
#
_entry.id   AF-G7PCM3-F1
#
_cell.length_a   1.000
_cell.length_b   1.000
_cell.length_c   1.000
_cell.angle_alpha   90.00
_cell.angle_beta   90.00
_cell.angle_gamma   90.00
#
_symmetry.space_group_name_H-M   'P 1'
#
loop_
_entity.id
_entity.type
_entity.pdbx_description
1 polymer ?
#
loop_
_entity_poly.entity_id
_entity_poly.type
_entity_poly.pdbx_seq_one_letter_code
_entity_poly.pdbx_strand_id
1 'polypeptide(L)'
;MPSADSLQELSDNTAHHTSGKRLPRRVHLPDTPCKARKEGTAEFTYPKVISSLLGGGGGPCPLHTGCSEECAGVKYEELYCFSFNPMLDKEEREQGWVLIDLSEEYKRMGLPNHHWQLSDVNRDYRVCDSYPTELYVPKSATAHIIVGSSKFRSRRRFPVLSYYYKDNHASICRSSQPLSGFSARCLEDEQMLQAIRKANPGSDFVYVVDTRPKLNAMANRAAGKGYENEDNYSNIKFQFIGIENIHVMRNSLQKMLEVCELKSPSMSDFLWGLENSGWLRHIKAIMDAGIFIAKAVSEEGASVLVHCSDGWDRTAQVCSVASLLLDPHYRTLKGFMVLIEKDWISFGHKFNHRYGNLDGDPKEISPVIDQFIECVWQLMEQFPCAFEFNERFLIHIQHHIYSCQFGNFLCNSQKERRELKFWSGMYNRFEKGMQPRQSVTDYLMAVKEETQQLEEELEALEERLEKIQKVQLNCTKVKSKQSEPSKHSGFSTSDNSIANTPQDYSGNMKSFPSRSPSQGDEDSALILTQDNLKSSDPDLSANSDQESGVEDLSCRSPSGGEHAPSEDSGKDRDSDEAVFLTA
;
A
#
# COMPACT_ATOMS: atom_id res chain seq x y z
N MET A 1 -1.36 41.86 68.40
CA MET A 1 -0.73 43.19 68.55
C MET A 1 0.16 43.19 69.77
N PRO A 2 1.25 43.97 69.82
CA PRO A 2 1.59 45.15 69.00
C PRO A 2 2.83 44.89 68.10
N SER A 3 3.30 45.73 67.17
CA SER A 3 3.15 47.15 66.76
C SER A 3 3.72 47.22 65.32
N ALA A 4 3.09 47.75 64.27
CA ALA A 4 2.64 49.13 63.96
C ALA A 4 3.78 50.16 63.76
N ASP A 5 3.97 50.56 62.49
CA ASP A 5 4.34 51.90 61.92
C ASP A 5 5.19 51.68 60.64
N SER A 6 4.85 51.99 59.39
CA SER A 6 4.02 52.97 58.64
C SER A 6 4.92 53.81 57.69
N LEU A 7 4.45 53.99 56.43
CA LEU A 7 4.80 54.93 55.33
C LEU A 7 5.27 54.21 54.03
N GLN A 8 4.42 54.04 52.99
CA GLN A 8 4.06 54.96 51.87
C GLN A 8 5.30 55.54 51.15
N GLU A 9 5.48 55.54 49.83
CA GLU A 9 4.63 55.32 48.66
C GLU A 9 5.54 55.29 47.39
N LEU A 10 5.10 54.60 46.32
CA LEU A 10 5.35 54.83 44.86
C LEU A 10 5.68 53.57 44.03
N SER A 11 4.66 53.16 43.26
CA SER A 11 4.65 52.67 41.84
C SER A 11 5.58 51.52 41.43
N ASP A 12 5.18 50.49 40.67
CA ASP A 12 3.97 50.23 39.90
C ASP A 12 3.99 48.75 39.42
N ASN A 13 2.79 48.24 39.13
CA ASN A 13 2.49 47.13 38.21
C ASN A 13 2.80 45.68 38.63
N THR A 14 1.82 45.06 39.30
CA THR A 14 1.49 43.64 39.07
C THR A 14 0.02 43.40 39.43
N ALA A 15 -0.88 43.67 38.48
CA ALA A 15 -2.29 43.35 38.60
C ALA A 15 -2.61 42.06 37.83
N HIS A 16 -3.29 41.16 38.55
CA HIS A 16 -3.95 39.97 38.07
C HIS A 16 -4.65 40.15 36.72
N HIS A 17 -4.28 39.33 35.75
CA HIS A 17 -5.16 38.98 34.65
C HIS A 17 -5.43 37.48 34.68
N THR A 18 -6.70 37.15 34.88
CA THR A 18 -7.37 35.91 34.47
C THR A 18 -6.82 35.40 33.14
N SER A 19 -5.98 34.36 33.14
CA SER A 19 -5.60 33.67 31.91
C SER A 19 -6.60 32.56 31.62
N GLY A 20 -7.51 32.86 30.70
CA GLY A 20 -8.41 31.87 30.11
C GLY A 20 -7.63 30.66 29.59
N LYS A 21 -8.21 29.47 29.80
CA LYS A 21 -7.78 28.24 29.16
C LYS A 21 -7.70 28.47 27.65
N ARG A 22 -6.49 28.58 27.09
CA ARG A 22 -6.28 28.42 25.64
C ARG A 22 -6.53 26.95 25.33
N LEU A 23 -7.73 26.67 24.82
CA LEU A 23 -8.02 25.49 24.03
C LEU A 23 -6.93 25.35 22.95
N PRO A 24 -6.40 24.13 22.69
CA PRO A 24 -5.57 23.92 21.53
C PRO A 24 -6.40 24.26 20.29
N ARG A 25 -5.85 25.10 19.40
CA ARG A 25 -6.49 25.47 18.14
C ARG A 25 -6.83 24.17 17.39
N ARG A 26 -8.13 23.92 17.22
CA ARG A 26 -8.67 23.06 16.17
C ARG A 26 -7.93 23.42 14.88
N VAL A 27 -7.18 22.48 14.32
CA VAL A 27 -6.75 22.57 12.94
C VAL A 27 -8.01 22.31 12.12
N HIS A 28 -8.75 23.37 11.81
CA HIS A 28 -9.67 23.34 10.68
C HIS A 28 -8.80 23.22 9.42
N LEU A 29 -8.90 22.08 8.75
CA LEU A 29 -8.62 22.02 7.31
C LEU A 29 -9.51 23.09 6.66
N PRO A 30 -8.95 24.08 5.95
CA PRO A 30 -9.79 25.03 5.24
C PRO A 30 -10.51 24.30 4.11
N ASP A 31 -11.84 24.26 4.20
CA ASP A 31 -12.73 24.04 3.06
C ASP A 31 -12.58 25.22 2.10
N THR A 32 -11.57 25.19 1.25
CA THR A 32 -11.49 26.04 0.06
C THR A 32 -11.80 25.19 -1.17
N PRO A 33 -12.83 25.52 -1.95
CA PRO A 33 -13.09 24.84 -3.21
C PRO A 33 -12.02 25.29 -4.21
N CYS A 34 -11.01 24.46 -4.45
CA CYS A 34 -10.13 24.64 -5.60
C CYS A 34 -10.97 24.43 -6.86
N LYS A 35 -11.31 25.53 -7.54
CA LYS A 35 -11.85 25.52 -8.89
C LYS A 35 -10.85 24.80 -9.78
N ALA A 36 -11.25 23.62 -10.29
CA ALA A 36 -10.54 22.93 -11.34
C ALA A 36 -10.37 23.88 -12.54
N ARG A 37 -9.12 24.22 -12.85
CA ARG A 37 -8.76 25.00 -14.04
C ARG A 37 -8.82 24.04 -15.22
N LYS A 38 -9.75 24.29 -16.14
CA LYS A 38 -9.81 23.65 -17.45
C LYS A 38 -8.72 24.24 -18.35
N GLU A 39 -8.15 23.35 -19.15
CA GLU A 39 -7.37 23.59 -20.38
C GLU A 39 -5.92 24.05 -20.21
N GLY A 40 -5.03 23.17 -20.67
CA GLY A 40 -3.58 23.27 -20.75
C GLY A 40 -3.07 21.85 -20.96
N THR A 41 -2.46 21.57 -22.10
CA THR A 41 -1.97 20.26 -22.53
C THR A 41 -1.12 19.60 -21.45
N ALA A 42 -1.71 18.63 -20.75
CA ALA A 42 -0.98 17.78 -19.82
C ALA A 42 -0.03 16.89 -20.62
N GLU A 43 1.28 17.13 -20.51
CA GLU A 43 2.24 16.04 -20.61
C GLU A 43 1.89 15.05 -19.50
N PHE A 44 1.14 14.02 -19.88
CA PHE A 44 0.68 12.97 -18.98
C PHE A 44 1.89 12.23 -18.42
N THR A 45 2.35 12.66 -17.25
CA THR A 45 3.39 11.97 -16.48
C THR A 45 2.71 10.84 -15.69
N TYR A 46 2.15 9.85 -16.39
CA TYR A 46 1.78 8.56 -15.79
C TYR A 46 3.06 7.75 -15.52
N PRO A 47 3.08 6.90 -14.48
CA PRO A 47 4.23 6.84 -13.58
C PRO A 47 5.50 6.46 -14.32
N LYS A 48 6.50 7.35 -14.27
CA LYS A 48 7.89 7.00 -14.58
C LYS A 48 8.40 5.89 -13.65
N VAL A 49 7.68 5.58 -12.57
CA VAL A 49 7.86 4.39 -11.74
C VAL A 49 7.61 3.09 -12.54
N ILE A 50 6.51 2.98 -13.28
CA ILE A 50 6.26 1.84 -14.19
C ILE A 50 7.08 1.99 -15.46
N SER A 51 7.27 3.21 -15.99
CA SER A 51 8.20 3.42 -17.10
C SER A 51 9.65 3.13 -16.70
N SER A 52 10.04 3.06 -15.42
CA SER A 52 11.37 2.61 -15.00
C SER A 52 11.55 1.10 -15.14
N LEU A 53 10.46 0.32 -15.18
CA LEU A 53 10.47 -1.07 -15.66
C LEU A 53 10.84 -1.14 -17.16
N LEU A 54 10.68 -0.03 -17.90
CA LEU A 54 10.84 0.04 -19.37
C LEU A 54 11.96 0.99 -19.84
N GLY A 55 12.46 1.88 -18.98
CA GLY A 55 13.22 3.09 -19.34
C GLY A 55 14.66 3.11 -18.84
N GLY A 56 15.12 2.05 -18.18
CA GLY A 56 16.55 1.76 -18.14
C GLY A 56 16.97 1.27 -19.53
N GLY A 57 17.98 1.88 -20.14
CA GLY A 57 18.59 1.41 -21.39
C GLY A 57 19.32 0.05 -21.29
N GLY A 58 18.93 -0.81 -20.35
CA GLY A 58 19.06 -2.25 -20.46
C GLY A 58 17.64 -2.79 -20.52
N GLY A 59 17.31 -3.57 -21.55
CA GLY A 59 15.99 -4.18 -21.67
C GLY A 59 15.60 -4.98 -20.41
N PRO A 60 14.45 -5.70 -20.42
CA PRO A 60 14.20 -6.69 -19.36
C PRO A 60 15.50 -7.47 -19.16
N CYS A 61 15.99 -7.55 -17.91
CA CYS A 61 17.11 -8.42 -17.59
C CYS A 61 16.90 -9.72 -18.39
N PRO A 62 17.90 -10.23 -19.14
CA PRO A 62 17.72 -11.40 -20.02
C PRO A 62 17.18 -12.66 -19.32
N LEU A 63 17.02 -12.61 -17.99
CA LEU A 63 16.42 -13.64 -17.17
C LEU A 63 14.95 -13.94 -17.49
N HIS A 64 14.17 -13.02 -18.08
CA HIS A 64 12.73 -13.27 -18.24
C HIS A 64 12.25 -13.77 -19.61
N THR A 65 13.08 -13.72 -20.66
CA THR A 65 12.67 -14.18 -22.01
C THR A 65 13.74 -14.97 -22.79
N GLY A 66 14.86 -15.34 -22.16
CA GLY A 66 15.93 -16.09 -22.85
C GLY A 66 16.72 -17.14 -22.03
N CYS A 67 16.45 -17.32 -20.74
CA CYS A 67 17.16 -18.29 -19.88
C CYS A 67 16.24 -19.38 -19.29
N SER A 68 15.12 -19.67 -19.93
CA SER A 68 14.17 -20.70 -19.47
C SER A 68 14.72 -22.14 -19.53
N GLU A 69 15.92 -22.36 -20.10
CA GLU A 69 16.55 -23.68 -20.18
C GLU A 69 17.75 -23.89 -19.23
N GLU A 70 18.21 -22.88 -18.48
CA GLU A 70 19.36 -23.04 -17.56
C GLU A 70 19.19 -22.47 -16.13
N CYS A 71 18.11 -21.75 -15.81
CA CYS A 71 17.91 -21.21 -14.46
C CYS A 71 17.34 -22.20 -13.42
N ALA A 72 17.37 -23.51 -13.68
CA ALA A 72 16.91 -24.49 -12.70
C ALA A 72 17.97 -24.66 -11.58
N GLY A 73 17.65 -24.20 -10.37
CA GLY A 73 18.40 -24.49 -9.14
C GLY A 73 19.12 -23.31 -8.49
N VAL A 74 18.74 -22.06 -8.78
CA VAL A 74 19.38 -20.89 -8.16
C VAL A 74 19.25 -20.95 -6.63
N LYS A 75 20.39 -20.86 -5.94
CA LYS A 75 20.44 -20.82 -4.46
C LYS A 75 20.62 -19.40 -3.96
N TYR A 76 20.28 -19.16 -2.69
CA TYR A 76 20.49 -17.85 -2.07
C TYR A 76 21.95 -17.39 -2.24
N GLU A 77 22.93 -18.27 -2.05
CA GLU A 77 24.36 -17.94 -2.11
C GLU A 77 24.83 -17.48 -3.49
N GLU A 78 24.04 -17.70 -4.54
CA GLU A 78 24.32 -17.31 -5.92
C GLU A 78 23.75 -15.92 -6.27
N LEU A 79 22.94 -15.34 -5.38
CA LEU A 79 22.37 -14.00 -5.57
C LEU A 79 23.43 -12.91 -5.47
N TYR A 80 23.21 -11.80 -6.19
CA TYR A 80 24.19 -10.73 -6.34
C TYR A 80 24.68 -10.17 -5.00
N CYS A 81 23.80 -10.01 -4.02
CA CYS A 81 24.14 -9.56 -2.66
C CYS A 81 25.24 -10.36 -1.96
N PHE A 82 25.47 -11.63 -2.32
CA PHE A 82 26.52 -12.47 -1.74
C PHE A 82 27.89 -12.28 -2.42
N SER A 83 27.90 -11.82 -3.67
CA SER A 83 29.13 -11.46 -4.39
C SER A 83 29.41 -9.95 -4.34
N PHE A 84 28.42 -9.13 -3.98
CA PHE A 84 28.54 -7.69 -3.91
C PHE A 84 29.42 -7.25 -2.73
N ASN A 85 30.53 -6.58 -3.04
CA ASN A 85 31.40 -5.95 -2.06
C ASN A 85 31.39 -4.42 -2.26
N PRO A 86 30.79 -3.63 -1.36
CA PRO A 86 30.77 -2.17 -1.46
C PRO A 86 32.11 -1.50 -1.12
N MET A 87 33.18 -2.28 -0.85
CA MET A 87 34.48 -1.80 -0.36
C MET A 87 34.36 -1.06 0.99
N LEU A 88 33.42 -1.49 1.81
CA LEU A 88 33.27 -1.04 3.20
C LEU A 88 33.85 -2.10 4.14
N ASP A 89 34.31 -1.66 5.30
CA ASP A 89 34.78 -2.59 6.31
C ASP A 89 33.59 -3.37 6.93
N LYS A 90 33.91 -4.31 7.84
CA LYS A 90 32.89 -5.13 8.49
C LYS A 90 32.01 -4.31 9.43
N GLU A 91 32.58 -3.34 10.13
CA GLU A 91 31.88 -2.53 11.14
C GLU A 91 30.88 -1.59 10.47
N GLU A 92 31.26 -0.92 9.38
CA GLU A 92 30.38 -0.08 8.56
C GLU A 92 29.21 -0.88 7.97
N ARG A 93 29.45 -2.13 7.54
CA ARG A 93 28.38 -3.02 7.07
C ARG A 93 27.41 -3.42 8.17
N GLU A 94 27.94 -3.73 9.36
CA GLU A 94 27.11 -4.05 10.53
C GLU A 94 26.27 -2.86 10.99
N GLN A 95 26.83 -1.63 10.94
CA GLN A 95 26.09 -0.40 11.25
C GLN A 95 24.88 -0.19 10.32
N GLY A 96 24.99 -0.55 9.04
CA GLY A 96 23.86 -0.47 8.10
C GLY A 96 22.66 -1.33 8.50
N TRP A 97 22.89 -2.47 9.18
CA TRP A 97 21.81 -3.33 9.70
C TRP A 97 21.22 -2.82 11.02
N VAL A 98 21.99 -2.08 11.80
CA VAL A 98 21.57 -1.50 13.08
C VAL A 98 20.84 -0.16 12.88
N LEU A 99 20.79 0.36 11.65
CA LEU A 99 20.15 1.64 11.31
C LEU A 99 18.68 1.74 11.74
N ILE A 100 17.97 0.60 11.69
CA ILE A 100 16.56 0.48 12.05
C ILE A 100 16.43 -0.45 13.27
N ASP A 101 16.09 0.13 14.41
CA ASP A 101 15.65 -0.61 15.59
C ASP A 101 14.13 -0.46 15.75
N LEU A 102 13.41 -1.57 15.54
CA LEU A 102 11.95 -1.58 15.69
C LEU A 102 11.51 -1.38 17.15
N SER A 103 12.36 -1.68 18.14
CA SER A 103 12.07 -1.38 19.54
C SER A 103 11.93 0.13 19.76
N GLU A 104 12.77 0.94 19.12
CA GLU A 104 12.71 2.40 19.16
C GLU A 104 11.46 2.93 18.43
N GLU A 105 10.98 2.25 17.39
CA GLU A 105 9.72 2.62 16.72
C GLU A 105 8.51 2.43 17.64
N TYR A 106 8.43 1.32 18.39
CA TYR A 106 7.36 1.14 19.37
C TYR A 106 7.49 2.15 20.54
N LYS A 107 8.71 2.44 21.00
CA LYS A 107 8.93 3.50 22.00
C LYS A 107 8.49 4.88 21.49
N ARG A 108 8.76 5.22 20.23
CA ARG A 108 8.29 6.46 19.57
C ARG A 108 6.77 6.58 19.59
N MET A 109 6.06 5.46 19.37
CA MET A 109 4.60 5.38 19.50
C MET A 109 4.10 5.43 20.95
N GLY A 110 4.99 5.45 21.95
CA GLY A 110 4.63 5.49 23.37
C GLY A 110 4.31 4.12 23.96
N LEU A 111 5.00 3.08 23.51
CA LEU A 111 4.80 1.70 23.94
C LEU A 111 6.07 1.10 24.56
N PRO A 112 5.94 0.15 25.52
CA PRO A 112 4.69 -0.30 26.14
C PRO A 112 4.03 0.77 27.03
N ASN A 113 2.74 0.62 27.34
CA ASN A 113 1.98 1.55 28.20
C ASN A 113 0.94 0.84 29.08
N HIS A 114 -0.05 1.57 29.59
CA HIS A 114 -1.10 1.00 30.45
C HIS A 114 -2.04 0.03 29.70
N HIS A 115 -2.17 0.16 28.37
CA HIS A 115 -3.10 -0.61 27.54
C HIS A 115 -2.41 -1.70 26.71
N TRP A 116 -1.14 -1.51 26.35
CA TRP A 116 -0.39 -2.36 25.42
C TRP A 116 0.95 -2.77 26.00
N GLN A 117 1.36 -4.02 25.75
CA GLN A 117 2.61 -4.59 26.24
C GLN A 117 3.33 -5.39 25.15
N LEU A 118 4.64 -5.50 25.27
CA LEU A 118 5.44 -6.48 24.53
C LEU A 118 5.11 -7.89 25.04
N SER A 119 4.91 -8.83 24.11
CA SER A 119 4.74 -10.25 24.41
C SER A 119 5.93 -11.04 23.91
N ASP A 120 6.42 -11.94 24.75
CA ASP A 120 7.47 -12.91 24.46
C ASP A 120 6.94 -14.22 23.89
N VAL A 121 5.62 -14.32 23.65
CA VAL A 121 4.97 -15.58 23.22
C VAL A 121 5.53 -16.09 21.88
N ASN A 122 5.96 -15.16 21.01
CA ASN A 122 6.56 -15.49 19.73
C ASN A 122 8.10 -15.40 19.73
N ARG A 123 8.72 -15.36 20.91
CA ARG A 123 10.16 -15.53 21.05
C ARG A 123 10.57 -16.85 20.39
N ASP A 124 11.64 -16.81 19.61
CA ASP A 124 12.13 -17.94 18.80
C ASP A 124 11.07 -18.49 17.81
N TYR A 125 10.09 -17.66 17.41
CA TYR A 125 9.05 -18.02 16.43
C TYR A 125 8.15 -19.19 16.85
N ARG A 126 7.97 -19.40 18.16
CA ARG A 126 7.24 -20.56 18.72
C ARG A 126 5.76 -20.62 18.34
N VAL A 127 5.11 -19.47 18.14
CA VAL A 127 3.68 -19.41 17.85
C VAL A 127 3.41 -19.20 16.37
N CYS A 128 4.11 -18.25 15.74
CA CYS A 128 3.96 -17.90 14.33
C CYS A 128 5.33 -17.60 13.71
N ASP A 129 5.72 -18.42 12.74
CA ASP A 129 7.01 -18.35 12.04
C ASP A 129 7.15 -17.17 11.07
N SER A 130 6.02 -16.68 10.57
CA SER A 130 5.94 -15.55 9.64
C SER A 130 5.72 -14.20 10.33
N TYR A 131 5.66 -14.18 11.66
CA TYR A 131 5.64 -12.95 12.48
C TYR A 131 7.01 -12.64 13.07
N PRO A 132 7.27 -11.38 13.46
CA PRO A 132 8.50 -11.05 14.15
C PRO A 132 8.52 -11.66 15.56
N THR A 133 9.73 -11.72 16.15
CA THR A 133 9.88 -12.23 17.53
C THR A 133 9.31 -11.29 18.60
N GLU A 134 9.23 -10.00 18.31
CA GLU A 134 8.69 -8.97 19.20
C GLU A 134 7.31 -8.55 18.72
N LEU A 135 6.28 -8.82 19.53
CA LEU A 135 4.89 -8.52 19.20
C LEU A 135 4.22 -7.74 20.32
N TYR A 136 3.53 -6.66 19.96
CA TYR A 136 2.75 -5.88 20.91
C TYR A 136 1.28 -6.30 20.90
N VAL A 137 0.75 -6.57 22.09
CA VAL A 137 -0.61 -7.08 22.33
C VAL A 137 -1.27 -6.29 23.47
N PRO A 138 -2.60 -6.32 23.59
CA PRO A 138 -3.27 -5.70 24.73
C PRO A 138 -2.74 -6.27 26.06
N LYS A 139 -2.56 -5.42 27.07
CA LYS A 139 -2.05 -5.81 28.38
C LYS A 139 -2.92 -6.87 29.08
N SER A 140 -4.22 -6.87 28.78
CA SER A 140 -5.17 -7.87 29.29
C SER A 140 -5.14 -9.21 28.55
N ALA A 141 -4.46 -9.31 27.40
CA ALA A 141 -4.33 -10.56 26.65
C ALA A 141 -3.24 -11.43 27.29
N THR A 142 -3.65 -12.51 27.96
CA THR A 142 -2.73 -13.48 28.56
C THR A 142 -2.12 -14.39 27.49
N ALA A 143 -1.01 -15.07 27.81
CA ALA A 143 -0.40 -16.04 26.90
C ALA A 143 -1.38 -17.13 26.44
N HIS A 144 -2.30 -17.56 27.31
CA HIS A 144 -3.35 -18.52 26.97
C HIS A 144 -4.28 -17.97 25.88
N ILE A 145 -4.76 -16.72 26.02
CA ILE A 145 -5.61 -16.06 25.03
C ILE A 145 -4.88 -15.98 23.68
N ILE A 146 -3.61 -15.56 23.71
CA ILE A 146 -2.82 -15.39 22.49
C ILE A 146 -2.59 -16.73 21.77
N VAL A 147 -2.16 -17.77 22.49
CA VAL A 147 -1.92 -19.09 21.91
C VAL A 147 -3.23 -19.71 21.42
N GLY A 148 -4.34 -19.54 22.14
CA GLY A 148 -5.67 -19.98 21.68
C GLY A 148 -6.11 -19.31 20.38
N SER A 149 -6.08 -17.97 20.34
CA SER A 149 -6.37 -17.17 19.15
C SER A 149 -5.49 -17.58 17.96
N SER A 150 -4.18 -17.81 18.18
CA SER A 150 -3.26 -18.24 17.13
C SER A 150 -3.67 -19.56 16.48
N LYS A 151 -4.19 -20.53 17.24
CA LYS A 151 -4.63 -21.81 16.67
C LYS A 151 -5.87 -21.67 15.79
N PHE A 152 -6.65 -20.62 16.04
CA PHE A 152 -7.86 -20.31 15.28
C PHE A 152 -7.62 -19.34 14.12
N ARG A 153 -6.42 -18.78 13.99
CA ARG A 153 -6.06 -17.85 12.91
C ARG A 153 -5.20 -18.56 11.87
N SER A 154 -5.50 -18.34 10.59
CA SER A 154 -4.76 -18.98 9.50
C SER A 154 -3.24 -18.73 9.61
N ARG A 155 -2.44 -19.78 9.46
CA ARG A 155 -0.97 -19.73 9.66
C ARG A 155 -0.53 -19.15 11.01
N ARG A 156 -1.42 -19.19 12.00
CA ARG A 156 -1.22 -18.69 13.35
C ARG A 156 -0.92 -17.18 13.45
N ARG A 157 -1.31 -16.40 12.44
CA ARG A 157 -1.12 -14.94 12.41
C ARG A 157 -2.24 -14.26 13.19
N PHE A 158 -2.13 -14.35 14.52
CA PHE A 158 -3.10 -13.82 15.47
C PHE A 158 -3.14 -12.29 15.50
N PRO A 159 -4.22 -11.66 15.99
CA PRO A 159 -4.31 -10.20 16.10
C PRO A 159 -3.17 -9.58 16.90
N VAL A 160 -2.41 -8.68 16.28
CA VAL A 160 -1.29 -7.95 16.90
C VAL A 160 -1.28 -6.50 16.46
N LEU A 161 -0.66 -5.63 17.25
CA LEU A 161 -0.55 -4.21 16.94
C LEU A 161 0.32 -3.96 15.69
N SER A 162 -0.17 -3.14 14.77
CA SER A 162 0.59 -2.59 13.63
C SER A 162 0.95 -1.13 13.86
N TYR A 163 0.01 -0.34 14.41
CA TYR A 163 0.18 1.09 14.67
C TYR A 163 -0.68 1.53 15.86
N TYR A 164 -0.15 2.40 16.72
CA TYR A 164 -0.86 2.97 17.87
C TYR A 164 -0.97 4.49 17.75
N TYR A 165 -2.19 5.00 17.72
CA TYR A 165 -2.47 6.43 17.61
C TYR A 165 -2.56 7.05 19.01
N LYS A 166 -1.43 7.57 19.47
CA LYS A 166 -1.22 8.03 20.86
C LYS A 166 -2.21 9.10 21.33
N ASP A 167 -2.77 9.89 20.42
CA ASP A 167 -3.59 11.07 20.76
C ASP A 167 -4.98 10.69 21.27
N ASN A 168 -5.52 9.53 20.86
CA ASN A 168 -6.85 9.07 21.28
C ASN A 168 -6.89 7.58 21.71
N HIS A 169 -5.75 6.90 21.75
CA HIS A 169 -5.60 5.48 22.11
C HIS A 169 -6.17 4.47 21.11
N ALA A 170 -6.65 4.90 19.94
CA ALA A 170 -7.03 4.00 18.86
C ALA A 170 -5.81 3.26 18.29
N SER A 171 -6.05 2.08 17.75
CA SER A 171 -5.01 1.18 17.26
C SER A 171 -5.38 0.56 15.93
N ILE A 172 -4.40 0.40 15.05
CA ILE A 172 -4.49 -0.49 13.89
C ILE A 172 -3.83 -1.80 14.29
N CYS A 173 -4.60 -2.87 14.28
CA CYS A 173 -4.16 -4.24 14.49
C CYS A 173 -4.20 -5.00 13.17
N ARG A 174 -3.39 -6.05 13.05
CA ARG A 174 -3.33 -6.91 11.87
C ARG A 174 -3.40 -8.39 12.26
N SER A 175 -3.98 -9.20 11.38
CA SER A 175 -4.02 -10.67 11.50
C SER A 175 -4.22 -11.35 10.15
N SER A 176 -4.28 -12.68 10.13
CA SER A 176 -4.93 -13.45 9.07
C SER A 176 -6.44 -13.62 9.35
N GLN A 177 -7.16 -14.22 8.40
CA GLN A 177 -8.53 -14.65 8.62
C GLN A 177 -8.67 -15.69 9.75
N PRO A 178 -9.84 -15.75 10.41
CA PRO A 178 -10.18 -16.83 11.32
C PRO A 178 -10.51 -18.14 10.58
N LEU A 179 -10.36 -19.26 11.29
CA LEU A 179 -10.70 -20.63 10.84
C LEU A 179 -12.14 -20.98 11.26
N SER A 180 -13.07 -20.05 11.01
CA SER A 180 -14.46 -20.16 11.47
C SER A 180 -15.28 -21.22 10.74
N GLY A 181 -14.89 -21.58 9.51
CA GLY A 181 -15.73 -22.35 8.60
C GLY A 181 -17.18 -21.86 8.60
N PHE A 182 -18.13 -22.78 8.67
CA PHE A 182 -19.54 -22.44 8.78
C PHE A 182 -19.94 -21.95 10.17
N SER A 183 -19.43 -22.57 11.24
CA SER A 183 -19.92 -22.36 12.61
C SER A 183 -18.88 -22.50 13.73
N ALA A 184 -17.62 -22.75 13.41
CA ALA A 184 -16.57 -22.87 14.41
C ALA A 184 -16.35 -21.52 15.12
N ARG A 185 -16.14 -21.61 16.43
CA ARG A 185 -15.89 -20.47 17.31
C ARG A 185 -14.65 -20.74 18.13
N CYS A 186 -13.99 -19.67 18.56
CA CYS A 186 -12.86 -19.73 19.46
C CYS A 186 -13.04 -18.66 20.53
N LEU A 187 -13.24 -19.10 21.76
CA LEU A 187 -13.45 -18.21 22.90
C LEU A 187 -12.22 -17.32 23.12
N GLU A 188 -11.01 -17.86 22.93
CA GLU A 188 -9.77 -17.11 23.07
C GLU A 188 -9.61 -16.04 21.99
N ASP A 189 -10.06 -16.28 20.75
CA ASP A 189 -10.04 -15.26 19.69
C ASP A 189 -11.08 -14.16 19.94
N GLU A 190 -12.29 -14.53 20.39
CA GLU A 190 -13.32 -13.58 20.83
C GLU A 190 -12.80 -12.71 22.00
N GLN A 191 -12.12 -13.32 22.98
CA GLN A 191 -11.47 -12.62 24.08
C GLN A 191 -10.31 -11.72 23.62
N MET A 192 -9.58 -12.12 22.58
CA MET A 192 -8.50 -11.32 22.00
C MET A 192 -9.05 -10.02 21.37
N LEU A 193 -10.12 -10.10 20.58
CA LEU A 193 -10.77 -8.92 20.00
C LEU A 193 -11.39 -8.03 21.08
N GLN A 194 -11.96 -8.62 22.12
CA GLN A 194 -12.44 -7.89 23.29
C GLN A 194 -11.32 -7.19 24.07
N ALA A 195 -10.13 -7.78 24.13
CA ALA A 195 -8.95 -7.15 24.73
C ALA A 195 -8.48 -5.95 23.89
N ILE A 196 -8.50 -6.04 22.56
CA ILE A 196 -8.20 -4.91 21.66
C ILE A 196 -9.22 -3.78 21.88
N ARG A 197 -10.52 -4.10 21.90
CA ARG A 197 -11.57 -3.11 22.18
C ARG A 197 -11.35 -2.44 23.55
N LYS A 198 -11.02 -3.21 24.58
CA LYS A 198 -10.73 -2.70 25.94
C LYS A 198 -9.45 -1.87 26.04
N ALA A 199 -8.50 -2.06 25.13
CA ALA A 199 -7.28 -1.24 25.06
C ALA A 199 -7.55 0.18 24.54
N ASN A 200 -8.73 0.43 23.97
CA ASN A 200 -9.19 1.75 23.57
C ASN A 200 -10.38 2.20 24.44
N PRO A 201 -10.16 3.00 25.49
CA PRO A 201 -11.25 3.49 26.35
C PRO A 201 -12.15 4.52 25.65
N GLY A 202 -11.76 5.06 24.49
CA GLY A 202 -12.52 6.07 23.75
C GLY A 202 -13.60 5.52 22.81
N SER A 203 -13.65 4.20 22.59
CA SER A 203 -14.62 3.55 21.70
C SER A 203 -15.21 2.28 22.30
N ASP A 204 -16.52 2.10 22.17
CA ASP A 204 -17.24 0.90 22.61
C ASP A 204 -17.21 -0.24 21.60
N PHE A 205 -16.60 -0.02 20.43
CA PHE A 205 -16.49 -1.01 19.37
C PHE A 205 -15.13 -0.99 18.66
N VAL A 206 -14.83 -2.07 17.95
CA VAL A 206 -13.66 -2.21 17.06
C VAL A 206 -14.15 -2.49 15.63
N TYR A 207 -13.57 -1.84 14.63
CA TYR A 207 -13.83 -2.22 13.24
C TYR A 207 -13.06 -3.50 12.90
N VAL A 208 -13.70 -4.43 12.20
CA VAL A 208 -13.02 -5.57 11.58
C VAL A 208 -13.10 -5.36 10.07
N VAL A 209 -11.94 -5.16 9.45
CA VAL A 209 -11.80 -4.85 8.03
C VAL A 209 -11.20 -6.06 7.33
N ASP A 210 -12.05 -6.76 6.58
CA ASP A 210 -11.62 -7.79 5.66
C ASP A 210 -11.39 -7.15 4.29
N THR A 211 -10.13 -7.14 3.86
CA THR A 211 -9.77 -6.47 2.62
C THR A 211 -10.27 -7.21 1.38
N ARG A 212 -10.77 -8.44 1.49
CA ARG A 212 -11.22 -9.25 0.35
C ARG A 212 -12.56 -8.76 -0.22
N PRO A 213 -12.87 -9.11 -1.48
CA PRO A 213 -14.25 -9.10 -1.94
C PRO A 213 -15.08 -10.10 -1.13
N LYS A 214 -16.33 -9.73 -0.81
CA LYS A 214 -17.25 -10.56 -0.03
C LYS A 214 -17.40 -11.97 -0.61
N LEU A 215 -17.41 -12.11 -1.93
CA LEU A 215 -17.53 -13.41 -2.61
C LEU A 215 -16.35 -14.33 -2.28
N ASN A 216 -15.12 -13.84 -2.40
CA ASN A 216 -13.91 -14.61 -2.11
C ASN A 216 -13.82 -14.95 -0.61
N ALA A 217 -14.29 -14.07 0.27
CA ALA A 217 -14.40 -14.36 1.70
C ALA A 217 -15.42 -15.48 1.99
N MET A 218 -16.57 -15.49 1.28
CA MET A 218 -17.55 -16.59 1.37
C MET A 218 -17.00 -17.90 0.82
N ALA A 219 -16.24 -17.87 -0.29
CA ALA A 219 -15.59 -19.06 -0.83
C ALA A 219 -14.57 -19.65 0.17
N ASN A 220 -13.75 -18.80 0.80
CA ASN A 220 -12.85 -19.22 1.87
C ASN A 220 -13.59 -19.80 3.09
N ARG A 221 -14.75 -19.24 3.43
CA ARG A 221 -15.61 -19.77 4.49
C ARG A 221 -16.07 -21.19 4.20
N ALA A 222 -16.44 -21.48 2.96
CA ALA A 222 -16.81 -22.84 2.52
C ALA A 222 -15.63 -23.83 2.62
N ALA A 223 -14.39 -23.35 2.51
CA ALA A 223 -13.17 -24.14 2.68
C ALA A 223 -12.69 -24.27 4.15
N GLY A 224 -13.54 -23.97 5.14
CA GLY A 224 -13.21 -24.08 6.56
C GLY A 224 -12.45 -22.89 7.16
N LYS A 225 -12.22 -21.83 6.38
CA LYS A 225 -11.68 -20.55 6.85
C LYS A 225 -12.83 -19.57 7.11
N GLY A 226 -12.69 -18.27 6.86
CA GLY A 226 -13.85 -17.37 6.88
C GLY A 226 -13.55 -15.99 7.41
N TYR A 227 -14.49 -15.45 8.18
CA TYR A 227 -14.48 -14.10 8.73
C TYR A 227 -15.34 -14.07 10.00
N GLU A 228 -15.15 -13.04 10.80
CA GLU A 228 -15.79 -12.81 12.09
C GLU A 228 -17.30 -12.60 11.92
N ASN A 229 -18.11 -13.42 12.61
CA ASN A 229 -19.56 -13.24 12.66
C ASN A 229 -19.94 -12.28 13.80
N GLU A 230 -20.65 -11.20 13.49
CA GLU A 230 -21.11 -10.20 14.47
C GLU A 230 -21.97 -10.79 15.60
N ASP A 231 -22.64 -11.93 15.37
CA ASP A 231 -23.38 -12.65 16.43
C ASP A 231 -22.47 -13.26 17.50
N ASN A 232 -21.24 -13.62 17.12
CA ASN A 232 -20.26 -14.28 18.00
C ASN A 232 -19.27 -13.28 18.60
N TYR A 233 -18.85 -12.31 17.80
CA TYR A 233 -17.92 -11.26 18.20
C TYR A 233 -18.72 -10.02 18.61
N SER A 234 -19.01 -9.89 19.91
CA SER A 234 -19.66 -8.68 20.41
C SER A 234 -18.77 -7.46 20.18
N ASN A 235 -19.41 -6.29 20.02
CA ASN A 235 -18.72 -5.00 19.91
C ASN A 235 -17.78 -4.87 18.69
N ILE A 236 -18.06 -5.59 17.61
CA ILE A 236 -17.39 -5.36 16.32
C ILE A 236 -18.32 -4.62 15.35
N LYS A 237 -17.73 -3.94 14.38
CA LYS A 237 -18.40 -3.51 13.15
C LYS A 237 -17.63 -4.10 11.97
N PHE A 238 -18.25 -4.99 11.22
CA PHE A 238 -17.57 -5.70 10.14
C PHE A 238 -17.67 -4.96 8.79
N GLN A 239 -16.57 -4.86 8.03
CA GLN A 239 -16.52 -4.20 6.73
C GLN A 239 -15.71 -5.00 5.71
N PHE A 240 -16.26 -5.18 4.50
CA PHE A 240 -15.53 -5.65 3.33
C PHE A 240 -15.08 -4.47 2.46
N ILE A 241 -13.85 -4.50 1.94
CA ILE A 241 -13.30 -3.45 1.06
C ILE A 241 -13.28 -3.85 -0.42
N GLY A 242 -13.03 -5.12 -0.75
CA GLY A 242 -13.04 -5.57 -2.15
C GLY A 242 -11.72 -5.45 -2.91
N ILE A 243 -10.58 -5.68 -2.27
CA ILE A 243 -9.27 -5.77 -2.94
C ILE A 243 -9.03 -7.20 -3.41
N GLU A 244 -8.96 -7.39 -4.72
CA GLU A 244 -8.76 -8.68 -5.39
C GLU A 244 -7.47 -9.41 -4.98
N ASN A 245 -7.37 -10.69 -5.31
CA ASN A 245 -6.23 -11.53 -4.92
C ASN A 245 -4.97 -11.28 -5.80
N ILE A 246 -3.85 -11.89 -5.41
CA ILE A 246 -2.55 -11.76 -6.07
C ILE A 246 -2.55 -12.12 -7.57
N HIS A 247 -3.41 -13.03 -8.01
CA HIS A 247 -3.48 -13.48 -9.41
C HIS A 247 -4.14 -12.42 -10.29
N VAL A 248 -5.18 -11.75 -9.77
CA VAL A 248 -5.80 -10.61 -10.45
C VAL A 248 -4.80 -9.46 -10.56
N MET A 249 -4.02 -9.19 -9.52
CA MET A 249 -3.00 -8.12 -9.55
C MET A 249 -1.88 -8.42 -10.55
N ARG A 250 -1.41 -9.68 -10.64
CA ARG A 250 -0.42 -10.10 -11.65
C ARG A 250 -0.96 -9.88 -13.06
N ASN A 251 -2.19 -10.33 -13.34
CA ASN A 251 -2.82 -10.15 -14.65
C ASN A 251 -3.03 -8.67 -14.98
N SER A 252 -3.39 -7.85 -13.98
CA SER A 252 -3.55 -6.41 -14.15
C SER A 252 -2.24 -5.73 -14.57
N LEU A 253 -1.12 -6.05 -13.91
CA LEU A 253 0.20 -5.54 -14.31
C LEU A 253 0.60 -6.02 -15.70
N GLN A 254 0.39 -7.30 -16.02
CA GLN A 254 0.71 -7.85 -17.33
C GLN A 254 0.02 -7.06 -18.47
N LYS A 255 -1.29 -6.82 -18.35
CA LYS A 255 -2.04 -6.00 -19.30
C LYS A 255 -1.54 -4.57 -19.38
N MET A 256 -1.15 -3.98 -18.24
CA MET A 256 -0.60 -2.62 -18.23
C MET A 256 0.75 -2.54 -18.96
N LEU A 257 1.62 -3.54 -18.77
CA LEU A 257 2.89 -3.62 -19.48
C LEU A 257 2.68 -3.78 -21.00
N GLU A 258 1.74 -4.62 -21.42
CA GLU A 258 1.37 -4.78 -22.84
C GLU A 258 0.97 -3.45 -23.50
N VAL A 259 0.24 -2.60 -22.77
CA VAL A 259 -0.14 -1.26 -23.24
C VAL A 259 1.07 -0.33 -23.37
N CYS A 260 2.00 -0.42 -22.43
CA CYS A 260 3.22 0.39 -22.44
C CYS A 260 4.21 -0.04 -23.54
N GLU A 261 4.14 -1.29 -24.00
CA GLU A 261 4.97 -1.83 -25.09
C GLU A 261 4.42 -1.52 -26.50
N LEU A 262 3.23 -0.92 -26.60
CA LEU A 262 2.64 -0.54 -27.89
C LEU A 262 3.53 0.48 -28.61
N LYS A 263 3.85 0.18 -29.88
CA LYS A 263 4.58 1.11 -30.74
C LYS A 263 3.62 2.16 -31.29
N SER A 264 3.76 3.40 -30.82
CA SER A 264 2.97 4.56 -31.26
C SER A 264 1.45 4.35 -31.22
N PRO A 265 0.85 4.01 -30.06
CA PRO A 265 -0.60 3.86 -29.93
C PRO A 265 -1.30 5.20 -30.15
N SER A 266 -2.54 5.16 -30.64
CA SER A 266 -3.40 6.35 -30.55
C SER A 266 -3.74 6.64 -29.08
N MET A 267 -4.08 7.89 -28.75
CA MET A 267 -4.47 8.25 -27.38
C MET A 267 -5.68 7.43 -26.90
N SER A 268 -6.64 7.17 -27.79
CA SER A 268 -7.81 6.36 -27.48
C SER A 268 -7.43 4.92 -27.14
N ASP A 269 -6.52 4.30 -27.93
CA ASP A 269 -6.08 2.93 -27.69
C ASP A 269 -5.28 2.81 -26.39
N PHE A 270 -4.42 3.80 -26.11
CA PHE A 270 -3.65 3.86 -24.87
C PHE A 270 -4.57 3.95 -23.65
N LEU A 271 -5.51 4.90 -23.63
CA LEU A 271 -6.44 5.08 -22.51
C LEU A 271 -7.35 3.87 -22.31
N TRP A 272 -7.86 3.29 -23.40
CA TRP A 272 -8.68 2.09 -23.37
C TRP A 272 -7.91 0.89 -22.83
N GLY A 273 -6.65 0.71 -23.27
CA GLY A 273 -5.78 -0.33 -22.76
C GLY A 273 -5.49 -0.16 -21.26
N LEU A 274 -5.17 1.07 -20.84
CA LEU A 274 -4.92 1.40 -19.44
C LEU A 274 -6.14 1.12 -18.56
N GLU A 275 -7.33 1.53 -18.98
CA GLU A 275 -8.58 1.23 -18.27
C GLU A 275 -8.83 -0.29 -18.15
N ASN A 276 -8.64 -1.04 -19.24
CA ASN A 276 -8.85 -2.48 -19.27
C ASN A 276 -7.79 -3.30 -18.55
N SER A 277 -6.62 -2.72 -18.27
CA SER A 277 -5.66 -3.31 -17.33
C SER A 277 -6.26 -3.41 -15.93
N GLY A 278 -7.17 -2.50 -15.56
CA GLY A 278 -7.72 -2.38 -14.22
C GLY A 278 -6.73 -1.88 -13.17
N TRP A 279 -5.48 -1.55 -13.53
CA TRP A 279 -4.43 -1.23 -12.58
C TRP A 279 -4.82 -0.08 -11.65
N LEU A 280 -5.22 1.06 -12.22
CA LEU A 280 -5.62 2.24 -11.45
C LEU A 280 -6.84 1.98 -10.56
N ARG A 281 -7.74 1.10 -10.98
CA ARG A 281 -8.90 0.68 -10.16
C ARG A 281 -8.43 -0.09 -8.91
N HIS A 282 -7.41 -0.93 -9.04
CA HIS A 282 -6.83 -1.66 -7.91
C HIS A 282 -6.05 -0.73 -6.97
N ILE A 283 -5.26 0.20 -7.51
CA ILE A 283 -4.58 1.25 -6.71
C ILE A 283 -5.61 2.07 -5.93
N LYS A 284 -6.68 2.53 -6.60
CA LYS A 284 -7.79 3.23 -5.96
C LYS A 284 -8.39 2.42 -4.80
N ALA A 285 -8.67 1.14 -4.99
CA ALA A 285 -9.26 0.30 -3.94
C ALA A 285 -8.35 0.18 -2.70
N ILE A 286 -7.02 0.09 -2.90
CA ILE A 286 -6.04 0.07 -1.80
C ILE A 286 -6.03 1.41 -1.06
N MET A 287 -6.01 2.53 -1.79
CA MET A 287 -6.06 3.86 -1.20
C MET A 287 -7.35 4.12 -0.42
N ASP A 288 -8.52 3.75 -0.99
CA ASP A 288 -9.82 3.88 -0.33
C ASP A 288 -9.85 3.11 1.00
N ALA A 289 -9.25 1.91 1.05
CA ALA A 289 -9.09 1.13 2.27
C ALA A 289 -8.25 1.86 3.33
N GLY A 290 -7.09 2.38 2.92
CA GLY A 290 -6.20 3.13 3.81
C GLY A 290 -6.87 4.40 4.34
N ILE A 291 -7.62 5.11 3.50
CA ILE A 291 -8.41 6.29 3.88
C ILE A 291 -9.50 5.91 4.89
N PHE A 292 -10.26 4.84 4.64
CA PHE A 292 -11.28 4.35 5.56
C PHE A 292 -10.69 4.10 6.96
N ILE A 293 -9.58 3.37 7.04
CA ILE A 293 -8.92 3.04 8.31
C ILE A 293 -8.38 4.29 8.99
N ALA A 294 -7.73 5.19 8.23
CA ALA A 294 -7.21 6.43 8.78
C ALA A 294 -8.32 7.29 9.38
N LYS A 295 -9.49 7.38 8.73
CA LYS A 295 -10.67 8.06 9.27
C LYS A 295 -11.26 7.39 10.50
N ALA A 296 -11.41 6.05 10.48
CA ALA A 296 -11.87 5.30 11.64
C ALA A 296 -10.98 5.55 12.87
N VAL A 297 -9.66 5.61 12.69
CA VAL A 297 -8.70 5.86 13.77
C VAL A 297 -8.68 7.32 14.22
N SER A 298 -8.56 8.28 13.29
CA SER A 298 -8.32 9.69 13.63
C SER A 298 -9.59 10.51 13.87
N GLU A 299 -10.67 10.24 13.13
CA GLU A 299 -11.93 11.00 13.19
C GLU A 299 -12.93 10.34 14.15
N GLU A 300 -13.10 9.01 14.08
CA GLU A 300 -14.03 8.28 14.94
C GLU A 300 -13.40 7.81 16.27
N GLY A 301 -12.07 7.80 16.38
CA GLY A 301 -11.37 7.29 17.56
C GLY A 301 -11.53 5.79 17.79
N ALA A 302 -11.91 5.03 16.76
CA ALA A 302 -12.13 3.59 16.83
C ALA A 302 -10.86 2.81 16.48
N SER A 303 -10.61 1.72 17.21
CA SER A 303 -9.57 0.76 16.82
C SER A 303 -10.05 -0.10 15.64
N VAL A 304 -9.10 -0.58 14.84
CA VAL A 304 -9.37 -1.38 13.64
C VAL A 304 -8.52 -2.64 13.64
N LEU A 305 -9.13 -3.80 13.43
CA LEU A 305 -8.44 -5.04 13.07
C LEU A 305 -8.52 -5.23 11.56
N VAL A 306 -7.37 -5.27 10.89
CA VAL A 306 -7.25 -5.48 9.45
C VAL A 306 -6.78 -6.90 9.17
N HIS A 307 -7.49 -7.62 8.33
CA HIS A 307 -7.01 -8.89 7.80
C HIS A 307 -7.46 -9.11 6.36
N CYS A 308 -6.88 -10.12 5.73
CA CYS A 308 -7.31 -10.63 4.44
C CYS A 308 -7.41 -12.16 4.57
N SER A 309 -6.92 -12.92 3.59
CA SER A 309 -6.74 -14.37 3.75
C SER A 309 -5.60 -14.68 4.73
N ASP A 310 -4.34 -14.47 4.32
CA ASP A 310 -3.16 -14.82 5.12
C ASP A 310 -2.57 -13.63 5.89
N GLY A 311 -2.95 -12.39 5.58
CA GLY A 311 -2.54 -11.22 6.36
C GLY A 311 -1.11 -10.69 6.10
N TRP A 312 -0.51 -10.99 4.95
CA TRP A 312 0.83 -10.50 4.56
C TRP A 312 0.88 -9.72 3.23
N ASP A 313 -0.19 -9.73 2.42
CA ASP A 313 -0.25 -9.01 1.13
C ASP A 313 -1.09 -7.73 1.30
N ARG A 314 -2.39 -7.81 1.04
CA ARG A 314 -3.35 -6.70 1.16
C ARG A 314 -3.37 -6.05 2.54
N THR A 315 -3.21 -6.84 3.60
CA THR A 315 -3.10 -6.32 4.96
C THR A 315 -1.87 -5.44 5.14
N ALA A 316 -0.72 -5.80 4.55
CA ALA A 316 0.48 -4.98 4.62
C ALA A 316 0.31 -3.67 3.85
N GLN A 317 -0.26 -3.73 2.63
CA GLN A 317 -0.60 -2.55 1.82
C GLN A 317 -1.46 -1.56 2.63
N VAL A 318 -2.58 -2.04 3.15
CA VAL A 318 -3.60 -1.21 3.77
C VAL A 318 -3.17 -0.67 5.14
N CYS A 319 -2.47 -1.47 5.97
CA CYS A 319 -1.89 -0.98 7.22
C CYS A 319 -0.83 0.11 6.97
N SER A 320 0.00 -0.07 5.94
CA SER A 320 1.07 0.88 5.61
C SER A 320 0.51 2.19 5.07
N VAL A 321 -0.46 2.15 4.15
CA VAL A 321 -1.12 3.36 3.62
C VAL A 321 -1.82 4.12 4.74
N ALA A 322 -2.58 3.44 5.61
CA ALA A 322 -3.24 4.09 6.74
C ALA A 322 -2.23 4.75 7.69
N SER A 323 -1.14 4.04 8.02
CA SER A 323 -0.08 4.56 8.89
C SER A 323 0.59 5.81 8.29
N LEU A 324 0.84 5.82 6.99
CA LEU A 324 1.46 6.93 6.26
C LEU A 324 0.54 8.17 6.16
N LEU A 325 -0.78 7.94 6.08
CA LEU A 325 -1.79 9.01 6.20
C LEU A 325 -1.84 9.60 7.62
N LEU A 326 -1.73 8.76 8.65
CA LEU A 326 -1.86 9.16 10.06
C LEU A 326 -0.61 9.81 10.67
N ASP A 327 0.58 9.32 10.32
CA ASP A 327 1.83 9.69 11.00
C ASP A 327 2.83 10.39 10.05
N PRO A 328 3.13 11.69 10.26
CA PRO A 328 4.15 12.39 9.50
C PRO A 328 5.55 11.76 9.59
N HIS A 329 5.85 11.01 10.66
CA HIS A 329 7.12 10.30 10.80
C HIS A 329 7.37 9.39 9.60
N TYR A 330 6.38 8.60 9.16
CA TYR A 330 6.53 7.67 8.04
C TYR A 330 6.66 8.34 6.67
N ARG A 331 6.53 9.68 6.60
CA ARG A 331 6.78 10.48 5.39
C ARG A 331 8.19 11.07 5.35
N THR A 332 9.00 10.84 6.39
CA THR A 332 10.45 11.09 6.38
C THR A 332 11.17 9.95 5.69
N LEU A 333 12.39 10.18 5.19
CA LEU A 333 13.20 9.14 4.53
C LEU A 333 13.45 7.96 5.49
N LYS A 334 13.91 8.26 6.71
CA LYS A 334 14.14 7.23 7.74
C LYS A 334 12.84 6.56 8.18
N GLY A 335 11.78 7.34 8.39
CA GLY A 335 10.49 6.77 8.82
C GLY A 335 9.85 5.89 7.76
N PHE A 336 10.00 6.19 6.46
CA PHE A 336 9.51 5.32 5.39
C PHE A 336 10.25 3.98 5.36
N MET A 337 11.57 3.99 5.59
CA MET A 337 12.34 2.76 5.75
C MET A 337 11.88 1.95 6.97
N VAL A 338 11.64 2.61 8.11
CA VAL A 338 11.07 1.97 9.31
C VAL A 338 9.71 1.35 9.00
N LEU A 339 8.85 2.02 8.21
CA LEU A 339 7.56 1.51 7.80
C LEU A 339 7.68 0.22 6.98
N ILE A 340 8.58 0.20 5.98
CA ILE A 340 8.85 -0.99 5.16
C ILE A 340 9.42 -2.12 6.02
N GLU A 341 10.42 -1.83 6.86
CA GLU A 341 11.05 -2.81 7.74
C GLU A 341 10.01 -3.42 8.70
N LYS A 342 9.14 -2.60 9.28
CA LYS A 342 8.07 -3.04 10.17
C LYS A 342 6.99 -3.82 9.41
N ASP A 343 6.23 -3.16 8.54
CA ASP A 343 4.94 -3.68 8.05
C ASP A 343 5.07 -4.73 6.95
N TRP A 344 6.23 -4.80 6.29
CA TRP A 344 6.51 -5.71 5.18
C TRP A 344 7.56 -6.75 5.54
N ILE A 345 8.76 -6.31 5.90
CA ILE A 345 9.89 -7.22 6.13
C ILE A 345 9.65 -8.04 7.40
N SER A 346 9.48 -7.39 8.55
CA SER A 346 9.35 -8.07 9.85
C SER A 346 8.05 -8.88 9.97
N PHE A 347 6.94 -8.34 9.43
CA PHE A 347 5.64 -9.01 9.41
C PHE A 347 5.47 -10.06 8.29
N GLY A 348 6.54 -10.39 7.56
CA GLY A 348 6.60 -11.58 6.72
C GLY A 348 5.83 -11.47 5.40
N HIS A 349 5.91 -10.32 4.73
CA HIS A 349 5.60 -10.27 3.31
C HIS A 349 6.54 -11.20 2.54
N LYS A 350 5.98 -12.02 1.65
CA LYS A 350 6.68 -13.10 0.95
C LYS A 350 7.51 -12.58 -0.22
N PHE A 351 8.52 -11.75 0.03
CA PHE A 351 9.30 -11.11 -1.04
C PHE A 351 9.87 -12.14 -2.04
N ASN A 352 10.50 -13.20 -1.56
CA ASN A 352 11.04 -14.22 -2.46
C ASN A 352 9.97 -14.82 -3.39
N HIS A 353 8.79 -15.17 -2.85
CA HIS A 353 7.71 -15.75 -3.67
C HIS A 353 7.03 -14.74 -4.60
N ARG A 354 6.93 -13.47 -4.19
CA ARG A 354 6.20 -12.44 -4.94
C ARG A 354 7.03 -11.84 -6.08
N TYR A 355 8.36 -11.80 -5.96
CA TYR A 355 9.26 -11.17 -6.93
C TYR A 355 10.20 -12.15 -7.64
N GLY A 356 10.15 -13.45 -7.30
CA GLY A 356 10.86 -14.49 -8.05
C GLY A 356 12.38 -14.42 -7.92
N ASN A 357 12.88 -14.05 -6.73
CA ASN A 357 14.32 -13.95 -6.49
C ASN A 357 15.02 -15.32 -6.59
N LEU A 358 14.27 -16.41 -6.40
CA LEU A 358 14.68 -17.80 -6.59
C LEU A 358 13.61 -18.55 -7.37
N ASP A 359 13.95 -19.76 -7.81
CA ASP A 359 12.97 -20.68 -8.40
C ASP A 359 11.81 -20.95 -7.43
N GLY A 360 10.61 -20.66 -7.90
CA GLY A 360 9.38 -20.83 -7.15
C GLY A 360 8.19 -21.04 -8.07
N ASP A 361 7.00 -21.22 -7.49
CA ASP A 361 5.78 -21.32 -8.28
C ASP A 361 5.48 -19.97 -8.97
N PRO A 362 5.44 -19.89 -10.31
CA PRO A 362 5.11 -18.65 -11.02
C PRO A 362 3.73 -18.11 -10.65
N LYS A 363 2.83 -18.94 -10.12
CA LYS A 363 1.51 -18.52 -9.63
C LYS A 363 1.61 -17.67 -8.35
N GLU A 364 2.72 -17.70 -7.63
CA GLU A 364 2.96 -16.86 -6.45
C GLU A 364 3.45 -15.45 -6.78
N ILE A 365 3.95 -15.22 -7.99
CA ILE A 365 4.49 -13.92 -8.40
C ILE A 365 3.36 -12.90 -8.50
N SER A 366 3.53 -11.74 -7.87
CA SER A 366 2.53 -10.66 -7.86
C SER A 366 3.11 -9.33 -7.37
N PRO A 367 2.74 -8.19 -7.99
CA PRO A 367 3.36 -6.87 -7.74
C PRO A 367 2.76 -6.15 -6.53
N VAL A 368 2.74 -6.81 -5.36
CA VAL A 368 2.00 -6.33 -4.19
C VAL A 368 2.63 -5.08 -3.58
N ILE A 369 3.95 -5.04 -3.43
CA ILE A 369 4.67 -3.86 -2.91
C ILE A 369 4.76 -2.76 -3.96
N ASP A 370 4.79 -3.09 -5.25
CA ASP A 370 4.76 -2.10 -6.33
C ASP A 370 3.46 -1.30 -6.27
N GLN A 371 2.33 -1.97 -6.03
CA GLN A 371 1.06 -1.29 -5.80
C GLN A 371 1.09 -0.37 -4.57
N PHE A 372 1.81 -0.74 -3.51
CA PHE A 372 1.99 0.14 -2.35
C PHE A 372 2.86 1.34 -2.70
N ILE A 373 3.98 1.15 -3.39
CA ILE A 373 4.87 2.24 -3.85
C ILE A 373 4.11 3.19 -4.77
N GLU A 374 3.28 2.66 -5.68
CA GLU A 374 2.36 3.43 -6.52
C GLU A 374 1.37 4.24 -5.67
N CYS A 375 0.75 3.65 -4.64
CA CYS A 375 -0.10 4.41 -3.71
C CYS A 375 0.66 5.56 -3.02
N VAL A 376 1.92 5.36 -2.64
CA VAL A 376 2.75 6.42 -2.04
C VAL A 376 3.06 7.52 -3.05
N TRP A 377 3.38 7.15 -4.30
CA TRP A 377 3.56 8.11 -5.39
C TRP A 377 2.30 8.94 -5.64
N GLN A 378 1.12 8.31 -5.70
CA GLN A 378 -0.16 9.00 -5.85
C GLN A 378 -0.44 10.00 -4.70
N LEU A 379 0.00 9.69 -3.48
CA LEU A 379 -0.07 10.63 -2.36
C LEU A 379 0.95 11.75 -2.46
N MET A 380 2.14 11.50 -3.00
CA MET A 380 3.16 12.53 -3.24
C MET A 380 2.70 13.52 -4.32
N GLU A 381 2.04 13.05 -5.38
CA GLU A 381 1.44 13.90 -6.42
C GLU A 381 0.33 14.80 -5.84
N GLN A 382 -0.52 14.26 -4.97
CA GLN A 382 -1.59 15.02 -4.32
C GLN A 382 -1.10 15.96 -3.22
N PHE A 383 0.00 15.60 -2.55
CA PHE A 383 0.59 16.38 -1.46
C PHE A 383 2.09 16.62 -1.67
N PRO A 384 2.48 17.47 -2.65
CA PRO A 384 3.86 17.62 -3.08
C PRO A 384 4.82 18.15 -2.01
N CYS A 385 4.30 18.66 -0.89
CA CYS A 385 5.07 19.18 0.25
C CYS A 385 5.09 18.25 1.48
N ALA A 386 4.33 17.15 1.49
CA ALA A 386 4.14 16.32 2.69
C ALA A 386 5.22 15.26 2.94
N PHE A 387 6.02 14.90 1.93
CA PHE A 387 7.02 13.83 1.97
C PHE A 387 8.47 14.34 1.89
N GLU A 388 9.36 13.92 2.78
CA GLU A 388 10.77 14.35 2.73
C GLU A 388 11.51 13.84 1.48
N PHE A 389 11.10 12.69 0.95
CA PHE A 389 11.68 12.03 -0.20
C PHE A 389 10.95 12.35 -1.51
N ASN A 390 11.57 12.00 -2.64
CA ASN A 390 11.06 12.26 -4.00
C ASN A 390 10.83 10.95 -4.77
N GLU A 391 10.29 11.05 -5.99
CA GLU A 391 10.01 9.91 -6.86
C GLU A 391 11.24 9.01 -7.09
N ARG A 392 12.43 9.60 -7.21
CA ARG A 392 13.68 8.83 -7.39
C ARG A 392 13.95 7.86 -6.24
N PHE A 393 13.55 8.20 -5.02
CA PHE A 393 13.65 7.27 -3.89
C PHE A 393 12.77 6.05 -4.06
N LEU A 394 11.51 6.26 -4.46
CA LEU A 394 10.56 5.18 -4.70
C LEU A 394 11.06 4.24 -5.81
N ILE A 395 11.54 4.80 -6.91
CA ILE A 395 12.15 4.05 -8.02
C ILE A 395 13.38 3.27 -7.53
N HIS A 396 14.21 3.87 -6.69
CA HIS A 396 15.41 3.22 -6.16
C HIS A 396 15.08 2.01 -5.27
N ILE A 397 14.07 2.14 -4.39
CA ILE A 397 13.56 1.03 -3.59
C ILE A 397 13.05 -0.07 -4.51
N GLN A 398 12.20 0.28 -5.48
CA GLN A 398 11.64 -0.68 -6.43
C GLN A 398 12.73 -1.44 -7.18
N HIS A 399 13.71 -0.73 -7.75
CA HIS A 399 14.85 -1.35 -8.42
C HIS A 399 15.57 -2.37 -7.53
N HIS A 400 15.79 -2.05 -6.25
CA HIS A 400 16.50 -2.93 -5.32
C HIS A 400 15.69 -4.06 -4.71
N ILE A 401 14.36 -4.06 -4.88
CA ILE A 401 13.52 -5.25 -4.63
C ILE A 401 13.85 -6.35 -5.65
N TYR A 402 14.05 -5.99 -6.91
CA TYR A 402 14.35 -6.94 -7.99
C TYR A 402 15.84 -7.22 -8.18
N SER A 403 16.72 -6.25 -7.90
CA SER A 403 18.14 -6.37 -8.24
C SER A 403 18.91 -7.39 -7.39
N CYS A 404 18.33 -7.83 -6.26
CA CYS A 404 18.97 -8.68 -5.26
C CYS A 404 20.38 -8.18 -4.85
N GLN A 405 20.63 -6.87 -4.92
CA GLN A 405 21.93 -6.30 -4.58
C GLN A 405 22.12 -6.20 -3.05
N PHE A 406 21.01 -6.01 -2.34
CA PHE A 406 20.97 -5.89 -0.89
C PHE A 406 20.10 -7.00 -0.29
N GLY A 407 20.32 -7.32 0.98
CA GLY A 407 19.63 -8.45 1.62
C GLY A 407 18.23 -8.18 2.11
N ASN A 408 17.82 -6.91 2.18
CA ASN A 408 16.59 -6.46 2.84
C ASN A 408 15.33 -7.18 2.32
N PHE A 409 15.25 -7.36 1.01
CA PHE A 409 14.08 -7.93 0.32
C PHE A 409 14.25 -9.40 -0.06
N LEU A 410 15.21 -10.10 0.55
CA LEU A 410 15.31 -11.56 0.42
C LEU A 410 14.38 -12.28 1.39
N CYS A 411 14.15 -13.58 1.14
CA CYS A 411 13.35 -14.48 1.96
C CYS A 411 11.87 -14.08 2.08
N ASN A 412 11.11 -14.86 2.84
CA ASN A 412 9.68 -14.63 3.06
C ASN A 412 9.33 -14.24 4.49
N SER A 413 10.25 -14.37 5.44
CA SER A 413 10.00 -14.12 6.87
C SER A 413 11.24 -13.62 7.60
N GLN A 414 11.05 -12.97 8.74
CA GLN A 414 12.15 -12.60 9.64
C GLN A 414 12.92 -13.84 10.12
N LYS A 415 12.22 -14.97 10.31
CA LYS A 415 12.82 -16.25 10.71
C LYS A 415 13.83 -16.74 9.69
N GLU A 416 13.42 -16.89 8.42
CA GLU A 416 14.30 -17.32 7.33
C GLU A 416 15.55 -16.43 7.23
N ARG A 417 15.39 -15.10 7.33
CA ARG A 417 16.51 -14.16 7.29
C ARG A 417 17.52 -14.36 8.42
N ARG A 418 17.04 -14.67 9.63
CA ARG A 418 17.93 -14.96 10.78
C ARG A 418 18.63 -16.31 10.67
N GLU A 419 17.98 -17.28 10.04
CA GLU A 419 18.54 -18.62 9.82
C GLU A 419 19.62 -18.61 8.72
N LEU A 420 19.54 -17.68 7.76
CA LEU A 420 20.63 -17.36 6.85
C LEU A 420 21.80 -16.73 7.60
N LYS A 421 22.73 -17.57 8.05
CA LYS A 421 23.92 -17.24 8.87
C LYS A 421 24.84 -16.13 8.30
N PHE A 422 24.61 -15.69 7.06
CA PHE A 422 25.40 -14.68 6.35
C PHE A 422 24.68 -13.33 6.20
N TRP A 423 23.53 -13.12 6.85
CA TRP A 423 22.78 -11.86 6.85
C TRP A 423 23.66 -10.63 7.16
N SER A 424 24.62 -10.77 8.08
CA SER A 424 25.57 -9.71 8.45
C SER A 424 26.59 -9.35 7.36
N GLY A 425 26.78 -10.20 6.34
CA GLY A 425 27.69 -9.94 5.23
C GLY A 425 27.08 -9.11 4.10
N MET A 426 25.75 -9.03 4.06
CA MET A 426 25.00 -8.34 3.03
C MET A 426 25.05 -6.83 3.31
N TYR A 427 25.18 -5.99 2.29
CA TYR A 427 25.22 -4.54 2.51
C TYR A 427 23.80 -3.98 2.56
N ASN A 428 23.57 -3.05 3.48
CA ASN A 428 22.36 -2.25 3.58
C ASN A 428 22.74 -0.80 3.24
N ARG A 429 22.16 -0.23 2.17
CA ARG A 429 22.42 1.16 1.76
C ARG A 429 21.13 1.96 1.78
N PHE A 430 20.96 2.79 2.80
CA PHE A 430 19.96 3.85 2.76
C PHE A 430 20.54 5.27 2.90
N GLU A 431 21.81 5.44 3.27
CA GLU A 431 22.30 6.76 3.69
C GLU A 431 23.17 7.50 2.67
N LYS A 432 24.05 6.84 1.91
CA LYS A 432 24.98 7.56 1.00
C LYS A 432 24.39 7.75 -0.38
N GLY A 433 24.01 8.97 -0.75
CA GLY A 433 23.73 9.38 -2.14
C GLY A 433 22.25 9.57 -2.50
N MET A 434 21.34 9.30 -1.57
CA MET A 434 19.94 9.66 -1.71
C MET A 434 19.80 11.14 -1.37
N GLN A 435 19.77 12.00 -2.39
CA GLN A 435 19.50 13.42 -2.22
C GLN A 435 18.10 13.56 -1.58
N PRO A 436 17.98 14.05 -0.33
CA PRO A 436 16.68 14.51 0.17
C PRO A 436 16.17 15.56 -0.82
N ARG A 437 14.87 15.51 -1.13
CA ARG A 437 14.08 16.44 -1.99
C ARG A 437 14.84 17.38 -2.95
N GLN A 438 14.35 17.46 -4.20
CA GLN A 438 14.49 18.72 -4.96
C GLN A 438 14.11 19.87 -4.03
N SER A 439 15.01 20.84 -3.87
CA SER A 439 14.82 21.88 -2.87
C SER A 439 13.50 22.60 -3.14
N VAL A 440 12.85 23.18 -2.12
CA VAL A 440 11.66 24.02 -2.35
C VAL A 440 11.95 25.09 -3.42
N THR A 441 13.20 25.54 -3.50
CA THR A 441 13.73 26.40 -4.55
C THR A 441 13.63 25.76 -5.94
N ASP A 442 13.96 24.48 -6.10
CA ASP A 442 13.93 23.80 -7.41
C ASP A 442 12.50 23.63 -7.90
N TYR A 443 11.56 23.31 -7.01
CA TYR A 443 10.13 23.28 -7.34
C TYR A 443 9.61 24.67 -7.70
N LEU A 444 9.97 25.69 -6.91
CA LEU A 444 9.66 27.08 -7.23
C LEU A 444 10.30 27.53 -8.54
N MET A 445 11.50 27.06 -8.88
CA MET A 445 12.18 27.34 -10.14
C MET A 445 11.47 26.65 -11.30
N ALA A 446 11.08 25.39 -11.16
CA ALA A 446 10.31 24.67 -12.17
C ALA A 446 8.96 25.33 -12.43
N VAL A 447 8.21 25.67 -11.36
CA VAL A 447 6.94 26.41 -11.48
C VAL A 447 7.17 27.77 -12.13
N LYS A 448 8.27 28.45 -11.80
CA LYS A 448 8.62 29.74 -12.42
C LYS A 448 8.96 29.58 -13.91
N GLU A 449 9.71 28.55 -14.29
CA GLU A 449 10.05 28.25 -15.68
C GLU A 449 8.81 27.89 -16.49
N GLU A 450 7.89 27.06 -15.96
CA GLU A 450 6.61 26.78 -16.60
C GLU A 450 5.74 28.04 -16.75
N THR A 451 5.70 28.87 -15.70
CA THR A 451 4.95 30.15 -15.76
C THR A 451 5.52 31.05 -16.85
N GLN A 452 6.85 31.11 -16.96
CA GLN A 452 7.53 31.92 -17.97
C GLN A 452 7.29 31.40 -19.39
N GLN A 453 7.32 30.08 -19.60
CA GLN A 453 6.99 29.48 -20.90
C GLN A 453 5.55 29.77 -21.32
N LEU A 454 4.59 29.69 -20.37
CA LEU A 454 3.19 30.01 -20.64
C LEU A 454 3.01 31.50 -20.98
N GLU A 455 3.76 32.40 -20.35
CA GLU A 455 3.75 33.83 -20.68
C GLU A 455 4.30 34.09 -22.09
N GLU A 456 5.41 33.43 -22.47
CA GLU A 456 5.99 33.51 -23.81
C GLU A 456 5.04 32.95 -24.90
N GLU A 457 4.36 31.85 -24.63
CA GLU A 457 3.35 31.29 -25.53
C GLU A 457 2.13 32.22 -25.69
N LEU A 458 1.69 32.86 -24.61
CA LEU A 458 0.60 33.82 -24.64
C LEU A 458 0.96 35.01 -25.55
N GLU A 459 2.16 35.56 -25.41
CA GLU A 459 2.63 36.69 -26.21
C GLU A 459 2.76 36.32 -27.69
N ALA A 460 3.25 35.11 -28.00
CA ALA A 460 3.33 34.61 -29.37
C ALA A 460 1.94 34.41 -30.02
N LEU A 461 0.94 34.00 -29.23
CA LEU A 461 -0.45 33.87 -29.67
C LEU A 461 -1.11 35.23 -29.92
N GLU A 462 -0.88 36.21 -29.04
CA GLU A 462 -1.35 37.59 -29.23
C GLU A 462 -0.78 38.22 -30.50
N GLU A 463 0.52 38.03 -30.76
CA GLU A 463 1.18 38.55 -31.95
C GLU A 463 0.64 37.89 -33.24
N ARG A 464 0.30 36.59 -33.17
CA ARG A 464 -0.38 35.88 -34.28
C ARG A 464 -1.79 36.41 -34.51
N LEU A 465 -2.56 36.68 -33.46
CA LEU A 465 -3.89 37.27 -33.58
C LEU A 465 -3.85 38.66 -34.22
N GLU A 466 -2.88 39.49 -33.84
CA GLU A 466 -2.68 40.79 -34.48
C GLU A 466 -2.32 40.69 -35.96
N LYS A 467 -1.45 39.75 -36.33
CA LYS A 467 -1.07 39.49 -37.73
C LYS A 467 -2.29 39.07 -38.54
N ILE A 468 -3.14 38.19 -37.99
CA ILE A 468 -4.38 37.75 -38.64
C ILE A 468 -5.37 38.92 -38.79
N GLN A 469 -5.54 39.76 -37.77
CA GLN A 469 -6.38 40.96 -37.84
C GLN A 469 -5.88 41.95 -38.90
N LYS A 470 -4.56 42.21 -38.97
CA LYS A 470 -3.95 43.08 -39.98
C LYS A 470 -4.12 42.51 -41.41
N VAL A 471 -4.03 41.20 -41.59
CA VAL A 471 -4.30 40.54 -42.87
C VAL A 471 -5.78 40.64 -43.27
N GLN A 472 -6.71 40.50 -42.33
CA GLN A 472 -8.15 40.71 -42.57
C GLN A 472 -8.49 42.17 -42.93
N LEU A 473 -7.85 43.16 -42.28
CA LEU A 473 -7.98 44.60 -42.57
C LEU A 473 -7.37 45.00 -43.93
N ASN A 474 -6.29 44.35 -44.35
CA ASN A 474 -5.70 44.56 -45.68
C ASN A 474 -6.53 43.90 -46.79
N CYS A 475 -7.14 42.74 -46.53
CA CYS A 475 -8.01 42.07 -47.49
C CYS A 475 -9.33 42.84 -47.75
N THR A 476 -9.81 43.63 -46.76
CA THR A 476 -10.97 44.52 -46.94
C THR A 476 -10.64 45.80 -47.71
N LYS A 477 -9.40 46.31 -47.65
CA LYS A 477 -8.98 47.49 -48.43
C LYS A 477 -8.77 47.19 -49.93
N VAL A 478 -8.28 46.00 -50.28
CA VAL A 478 -8.04 45.62 -51.70
C VAL A 478 -9.35 45.44 -52.49
N LYS A 479 -10.46 45.03 -51.84
CA LYS A 479 -11.78 44.89 -52.49
C LYS A 479 -12.47 46.21 -52.86
N SER A 480 -11.89 47.37 -52.53
CA SER A 480 -12.49 48.69 -52.80
C SER A 480 -11.93 49.44 -54.02
N LYS A 481 -10.96 48.87 -54.75
CA LYS A 481 -10.38 49.48 -55.96
C LYS A 481 -10.26 48.49 -57.10
N GLN A 482 -11.38 48.19 -57.76
CA GLN A 482 -11.50 47.99 -59.22
C GLN A 482 -12.93 47.55 -59.51
N SER A 483 -13.71 48.48 -60.04
CA SER A 483 -15.02 48.24 -60.63
C SER A 483 -14.98 48.77 -62.06
N GLU A 484 -15.07 47.89 -63.06
CA GLU A 484 -15.86 48.14 -64.27
C GLU A 484 -16.19 46.82 -64.99
N PRO A 485 -17.33 46.71 -65.69
CA PRO A 485 -17.93 45.43 -66.06
C PRO A 485 -17.79 45.11 -67.57
N SER A 486 -17.69 43.82 -67.92
CA SER A 486 -18.74 43.10 -68.69
C SER A 486 -18.26 41.90 -69.54
N LYS A 487 -19.08 40.85 -69.46
CA LYS A 487 -19.55 39.91 -70.50
C LYS A 487 -18.69 38.73 -71.02
N HIS A 488 -19.43 37.61 -71.17
CA HIS A 488 -19.21 36.38 -71.94
C HIS A 488 -18.33 35.29 -71.29
N SER A 489 -18.91 34.18 -70.78
CA SER A 489 -19.54 33.00 -71.42
C SER A 489 -18.53 31.91 -71.82
N GLY A 490 -18.69 30.70 -71.28
CA GLY A 490 -18.02 29.50 -71.81
C GLY A 490 -17.67 28.47 -70.74
N PHE A 491 -18.30 27.31 -70.81
CA PHE A 491 -18.12 26.13 -69.98
C PHE A 491 -16.89 25.31 -70.44
N SER A 492 -16.20 24.62 -69.52
CA SER A 492 -15.63 23.25 -69.67
C SER A 492 -14.21 23.02 -69.11
N THR A 493 -14.16 22.03 -68.20
CA THR A 493 -13.17 20.94 -67.94
C THR A 493 -11.88 21.11 -67.12
N SER A 494 -11.89 20.29 -66.05
CA SER A 494 -10.87 19.36 -65.51
C SER A 494 -9.72 19.85 -64.62
N ASP A 495 -9.92 19.52 -63.34
CA ASP A 495 -9.07 18.72 -62.45
C ASP A 495 -8.08 19.36 -61.45
N ASN A 496 -8.40 19.00 -60.19
CA ASN A 496 -7.56 18.75 -59.01
C ASN A 496 -6.89 19.92 -58.27
N SER A 497 -7.48 20.35 -57.15
CA SER A 497 -7.35 19.68 -55.82
C SER A 497 -7.45 20.66 -54.64
N ILE A 498 -8.35 20.31 -53.71
CA ILE A 498 -8.23 20.35 -52.23
C ILE A 498 -7.87 21.68 -51.55
N ALA A 499 -8.82 22.26 -50.81
CA ALA A 499 -8.82 22.29 -49.34
C ALA A 499 -9.93 23.18 -48.77
N ASN A 500 -10.53 22.69 -47.68
CA ASN A 500 -11.70 23.19 -46.99
C ASN A 500 -11.47 24.51 -46.23
N THR A 501 -12.52 25.33 -46.20
CA THR A 501 -12.75 26.38 -45.19
C THR A 501 -13.87 25.93 -44.26
N PRO A 502 -13.81 26.21 -42.95
CA PRO A 502 -14.92 25.99 -42.03
C PRO A 502 -15.85 27.22 -42.00
N GLN A 503 -17.15 27.00 -41.89
CA GLN A 503 -18.11 28.07 -41.57
C GLN A 503 -19.24 27.59 -40.67
N ASP A 504 -19.50 28.45 -39.70
CA ASP A 504 -20.43 28.40 -38.58
C ASP A 504 -21.89 28.12 -38.95
N TYR A 505 -22.67 27.68 -37.97
CA TYR A 505 -23.94 28.35 -37.66
C TYR A 505 -24.26 28.26 -36.17
N SER A 506 -24.41 29.43 -35.56
CA SER A 506 -25.05 29.67 -34.28
C SER A 506 -26.57 29.49 -34.34
N GLY A 507 -27.14 28.93 -33.27
CA GLY A 507 -28.39 29.41 -32.68
C GLY A 507 -29.70 28.75 -33.14
N ASN A 508 -30.27 27.91 -32.27
CA ASN A 508 -31.64 28.16 -31.82
C ASN A 508 -31.94 27.46 -30.48
N MET A 509 -32.45 28.23 -29.53
CA MET A 509 -32.87 27.79 -28.20
C MET A 509 -34.07 26.84 -28.27
N LYS A 510 -34.04 25.74 -27.50
CA LYS A 510 -35.23 25.22 -26.79
C LYS A 510 -34.86 24.65 -25.43
N SER A 511 -35.68 25.02 -24.47
CA SER A 511 -35.68 24.80 -23.03
C SER A 511 -35.74 23.32 -22.60
N PHE A 512 -34.92 22.97 -21.60
CA PHE A 512 -35.08 21.78 -20.76
C PHE A 512 -36.19 22.01 -19.71
N PRO A 513 -37.05 21.02 -19.42
CA PRO A 513 -37.79 21.00 -18.17
C PRO A 513 -36.97 20.26 -17.10
N SER A 514 -36.75 20.97 -16.00
CA SER A 514 -36.34 20.50 -14.69
C SER A 514 -37.36 19.52 -14.08
N ARG A 515 -36.89 18.43 -13.45
CA ARG A 515 -37.68 17.73 -12.42
C ARG A 515 -36.80 17.15 -11.31
N SER A 516 -37.12 17.56 -10.09
CA SER A 516 -36.54 17.17 -8.80
C SER A 516 -36.89 15.72 -8.41
N PRO A 517 -36.17 15.09 -7.47
CA PRO A 517 -36.59 13.80 -6.89
C PRO A 517 -37.38 14.03 -5.58
N SER A 518 -38.50 13.32 -5.45
CA SER A 518 -39.27 13.16 -4.21
C SER A 518 -39.55 11.67 -3.96
N GLN A 519 -39.09 11.22 -2.78
CA GLN A 519 -39.56 10.15 -1.86
C GLN A 519 -40.45 8.98 -2.30
N GLY A 520 -40.10 7.81 -1.72
CA GLY A 520 -40.95 6.68 -1.30
C GLY A 520 -41.22 5.61 -2.36
N ASP A 521 -41.34 4.30 -2.09
CA ASP A 521 -40.92 3.36 -1.04
C ASP A 521 -41.50 1.99 -1.47
N GLU A 522 -40.95 0.91 -0.91
CA GLU A 522 -41.52 -0.46 -0.73
C GLU A 522 -41.36 -1.56 -1.81
N ASP A 523 -40.57 -2.56 -1.39
CA ASP A 523 -40.80 -4.02 -1.36
C ASP A 523 -41.33 -4.78 -2.58
N SER A 524 -40.52 -5.76 -3.01
CA SER A 524 -40.99 -7.15 -3.20
C SER A 524 -39.83 -8.14 -3.19
N ALA A 525 -39.86 -9.02 -2.19
CA ALA A 525 -39.04 -10.20 -2.05
C ALA A 525 -39.26 -11.18 -3.23
N LEU A 526 -38.18 -11.78 -3.73
CA LEU A 526 -38.25 -12.96 -4.58
C LEU A 526 -37.55 -14.14 -3.92
N ILE A 527 -38.41 -15.06 -3.48
CA ILE A 527 -38.11 -16.42 -3.05
C ILE A 527 -37.60 -17.20 -4.27
N LEU A 528 -36.41 -17.79 -4.18
CA LEU A 528 -35.93 -18.77 -5.16
C LEU A 528 -36.15 -20.17 -4.60
N THR A 529 -37.14 -20.88 -5.14
CA THR A 529 -37.30 -22.32 -4.99
C THR A 529 -36.42 -23.06 -6.00
N GLN A 530 -35.73 -24.09 -5.51
CA GLN A 530 -35.12 -25.15 -6.33
C GLN A 530 -36.16 -25.76 -7.27
N ASP A 531 -35.86 -25.78 -8.56
CA ASP A 531 -35.94 -26.96 -9.45
C ASP A 531 -35.99 -26.51 -10.91
N ASN A 532 -34.85 -26.60 -11.59
CA ASN A 532 -34.75 -27.13 -12.97
C ASN A 532 -33.29 -27.03 -13.46
N LEU A 533 -32.54 -28.10 -13.21
CA LEU A 533 -31.32 -28.42 -13.93
C LEU A 533 -31.69 -29.14 -15.23
N LYS A 534 -31.27 -28.59 -16.38
CA LYS A 534 -30.85 -29.37 -17.56
C LYS A 534 -30.03 -28.53 -18.55
N SER A 535 -28.71 -28.75 -18.46
CA SER A 535 -27.70 -28.86 -19.54
C SER A 535 -27.72 -27.90 -20.74
N SER A 536 -26.70 -27.04 -20.82
CA SER A 536 -25.63 -27.13 -21.84
C SER A 536 -24.53 -26.09 -21.58
N ASP A 537 -23.29 -26.48 -21.89
CA ASP A 537 -21.97 -25.79 -21.82
C ASP A 537 -21.19 -25.78 -20.49
N PRO A 538 -20.08 -26.53 -20.41
CA PRO A 538 -19.14 -26.52 -19.30
C PRO A 538 -17.89 -25.71 -19.67
N ASP A 539 -17.76 -24.47 -19.20
CA ASP A 539 -16.43 -23.83 -19.12
C ASP A 539 -16.34 -22.66 -18.13
N LEU A 540 -16.94 -22.84 -16.95
CA LEU A 540 -16.66 -22.01 -15.79
C LEU A 540 -16.07 -22.90 -14.70
N SER A 541 -14.81 -23.28 -14.90
CA SER A 541 -14.02 -23.88 -13.82
C SER A 541 -13.82 -22.81 -12.73
N ALA A 542 -14.49 -23.04 -11.61
CA ALA A 542 -14.18 -22.46 -10.33
C ALA A 542 -12.73 -22.84 -9.94
N ASN A 543 -11.75 -22.08 -10.46
CA ASN A 543 -10.40 -22.11 -9.94
C ASN A 543 -10.39 -21.30 -8.64
N SER A 544 -10.57 -22.06 -7.57
CA SER A 544 -10.55 -21.70 -6.17
C SER A 544 -9.54 -20.59 -5.82
N ASP A 545 -9.99 -19.62 -5.02
CA ASP A 545 -9.22 -18.69 -4.18
C ASP A 545 -8.31 -19.41 -3.15
N GLN A 546 -7.52 -20.39 -3.60
CA GLN A 546 -6.34 -20.82 -2.87
C GLN A 546 -5.24 -19.79 -3.14
N GLU A 547 -5.30 -18.67 -2.44
CA GLU A 547 -4.09 -17.90 -2.17
C GLU A 547 -3.15 -18.87 -1.43
N SER A 548 -2.22 -19.45 -2.18
CA SER A 548 -1.25 -20.49 -1.84
C SER A 548 -1.30 -21.10 -0.45
N GLY A 549 -2.08 -22.18 -0.34
CA GLY A 549 -1.88 -23.19 0.68
C GLY A 549 -0.69 -24.07 0.33
N VAL A 550 0.55 -23.65 0.62
CA VAL A 550 1.59 -24.63 0.91
C VAL A 550 1.16 -25.37 2.18
N GLU A 551 0.76 -26.63 2.06
CA GLU A 551 0.69 -27.56 3.18
C GLU A 551 2.11 -27.76 3.70
N ASP A 552 2.45 -27.10 4.80
CA ASP A 552 3.70 -27.37 5.51
C ASP A 552 3.49 -28.63 6.37
N LEU A 553 4.02 -29.75 5.88
CA LEU A 553 3.91 -31.08 6.52
C LEU A 553 4.80 -31.25 7.77
N SER A 554 5.39 -30.18 8.33
CA SER A 554 6.37 -30.31 9.42
C SER A 554 5.79 -30.40 10.84
N CYS A 555 4.46 -30.42 11.03
CA CYS A 555 3.85 -30.42 12.37
C CYS A 555 2.93 -31.62 12.63
N ARG A 556 3.47 -32.85 12.65
CA ARG A 556 2.84 -33.97 13.36
C ARG A 556 3.78 -34.51 14.43
N SER A 557 3.55 -34.12 15.68
CA SER A 557 4.06 -34.87 16.84
C SER A 557 3.28 -36.18 16.95
N PRO A 558 3.91 -37.35 17.14
CA PRO A 558 3.19 -38.59 17.32
C PRO A 558 2.67 -38.67 18.77
N SER A 559 1.34 -38.68 18.90
CA SER A 559 0.64 -39.02 20.14
C SER A 559 0.89 -40.49 20.49
N GLY A 560 1.20 -40.75 21.75
CA GLY A 560 1.54 -42.07 22.27
C GLY A 560 0.44 -43.12 22.15
N GLY A 561 0.90 -44.36 21.93
CA GLY A 561 0.14 -45.59 22.12
C GLY A 561 1.10 -46.64 22.66
N GLU A 562 0.86 -47.07 23.88
CA GLU A 562 1.60 -48.11 24.60
C GLU A 562 1.41 -49.49 23.94
N HIS A 563 2.51 -50.22 23.69
CA HIS A 563 2.58 -51.65 23.93
C HIS A 563 4.04 -52.09 24.12
N ALA A 564 4.27 -52.86 25.17
CA ALA A 564 5.56 -53.28 25.72
C ALA A 564 6.06 -54.62 25.06
N PRO A 565 7.14 -55.27 25.55
CA PRO A 565 8.40 -55.41 24.82
C PRO A 565 8.71 -56.87 24.41
N SER A 566 9.69 -57.04 23.52
CA SER A 566 10.35 -58.35 23.34
C SER A 566 11.87 -58.18 23.29
N GLU A 567 12.51 -58.90 24.20
CA GLU A 567 13.95 -59.16 24.33
C GLU A 567 14.53 -59.72 23.01
N ASP A 568 15.78 -59.39 22.67
CA ASP A 568 16.89 -60.35 22.75
C ASP A 568 18.24 -59.76 22.28
N SER A 569 19.27 -60.13 23.05
CA SER A 569 20.70 -60.32 22.79
C SER A 569 21.55 -59.39 21.90
N GLY A 570 22.71 -58.98 22.46
CA GLY A 570 23.98 -59.15 21.73
C GLY A 570 25.11 -58.12 21.86
N LYS A 571 25.90 -58.25 22.93
CA LYS A 571 27.37 -58.09 23.02
C LYS A 571 28.06 -56.71 23.02
N ASP A 572 28.88 -56.59 24.06
CA ASP A 572 29.91 -55.59 24.41
C ASP A 572 31.04 -55.38 23.40
N ARG A 573 31.66 -54.19 23.44
CA ARG A 573 33.07 -53.99 23.89
C ARG A 573 33.48 -52.51 23.98
N ASP A 574 34.00 -52.15 25.17
CA ASP A 574 35.02 -51.15 25.59
C ASP A 574 35.61 -50.19 24.52
N SER A 575 36.00 -48.93 24.79
CA SER A 575 36.78 -48.44 25.94
C SER A 575 36.92 -46.89 25.90
N ASP A 576 37.19 -46.34 27.09
CA ASP A 576 38.04 -45.16 27.41
C ASP A 576 37.42 -43.83 27.88
N GLU A 577 37.56 -43.65 29.20
CA GLU A 577 37.42 -42.48 30.05
C GLU A 577 38.53 -41.42 29.83
N ALA A 578 38.20 -40.15 30.14
CA ALA A 578 38.96 -39.24 31.03
C ALA A 578 38.15 -37.91 31.18
N VAL A 579 37.46 -37.63 32.30
CA VAL A 579 37.94 -37.03 33.58
C VAL A 579 38.56 -35.64 33.34
N PHE A 580 37.92 -34.49 33.61
CA PHE A 580 37.46 -33.81 34.86
C PHE A 580 38.31 -32.55 35.19
N LEU A 581 37.64 -31.55 35.78
CA LEU A 581 38.08 -30.40 36.61
C LEU A 581 37.66 -29.02 36.04
N THR A 582 36.52 -28.42 36.41
CA THR A 582 36.09 -27.74 37.67
C THR A 582 36.77 -26.39 37.95
N ALA A 583 35.96 -25.34 38.05
CA ALA A 583 35.61 -24.67 39.31
C ALA A 583 34.26 -23.96 39.16
#